data_AF-A0A2G6L9G2-F1
#
_entry.id   AF-A0A2G6L9G2-F1
#
_cell.length_a   1.000
_cell.length_b   1.000
_cell.length_c   1.000
_cell.angle_alpha   90.00
_cell.angle_beta   90.00
_cell.angle_gamma   90.00
#
_symmetry.space_group_name_H-M   'P 1'
#
loop_
_entity.id
_entity.type
_entity.pdbx_description
1 polymer ?
#
loop_
_entity_poly.entity_id
_entity_poly.type
_entity_poly.pdbx_seq_one_letter_code
_entity_poly.pdbx_strand_id
1 'polypeptide(L)' 'MPRNASPVRVQRRCRVTGRPHAVYRKFGLCRNKLREQAMEGNVPGLRKASW' A
#
# COMPACT_ATOMS: atom_id res chain seq x y z
N MET A 1 21.43 -18.72 12.68
CA MET A 1 20.25 -17.96 12.20
C MET A 1 20.35 -17.83 10.67
N PRO A 2 19.31 -18.14 9.88
CA PRO A 2 19.36 -18.00 8.42
C PRO A 2 19.42 -16.52 8.01
N ARG A 3 20.16 -16.19 6.94
CA ARG A 3 20.41 -14.81 6.46
C ARG A 3 19.12 -14.00 6.18
N ASN A 4 18.06 -14.70 5.79
CA ASN A 4 16.76 -14.11 5.46
C ASN A 4 15.85 -13.86 6.67
N ALA A 5 16.27 -14.29 7.87
CA ALA A 5 15.52 -13.99 9.10
C ALA A 5 15.65 -12.53 9.54
N SER A 6 16.56 -11.75 8.93
CA SER A 6 16.79 -10.36 9.33
C SER A 6 15.61 -9.46 8.91
N PRO A 7 14.94 -8.78 9.86
CA PRO A 7 13.74 -7.97 9.58
C PRO A 7 14.05 -6.75 8.70
N VAL A 8 15.30 -6.29 8.67
CA VAL A 8 15.75 -5.17 7.83
C VAL A 8 15.62 -5.48 6.33
N ARG A 9 15.55 -6.76 5.95
CA ARG A 9 15.39 -7.21 4.57
C ARG A 9 13.93 -7.23 4.11
N VAL A 10 12.97 -7.06 5.02
CA VAL A 10 11.54 -7.09 4.71
C VAL A 10 11.12 -5.78 4.04
N GLN A 11 10.74 -5.86 2.78
CA GLN A 11 10.23 -4.71 2.03
C GLN A 11 8.71 -4.78 1.89
N ARG A 12 8.04 -3.65 2.15
CA ARG A 12 6.60 -3.51 1.87
C ARG A 12 6.38 -3.40 0.37
N ARG A 13 5.56 -4.30 -0.15
CA ARG A 13 5.09 -4.31 -1.53
C ARG A 13 3.60 -4.06 -1.57
N CYS A 14 3.12 -3.49 -2.67
CA CYS A 14 1.68 -3.40 -2.93
C CYS A 14 1.08 -4.81 -2.97
N ARG A 15 -0.02 -5.04 -2.24
CA ARG A 15 -0.69 -6.35 -2.20
C ARG A 15 -1.29 -6.78 -3.54
N VAL A 16 -1.65 -5.82 -4.40
CA VAL A 16 -2.28 -6.09 -5.71
C VAL A 16 -1.24 -6.19 -6.83
N THR A 17 -0.28 -5.27 -6.86
CA THR A 17 0.66 -5.13 -8.00
C THR A 17 2.10 -5.49 -7.67
N GLY A 18 2.45 -5.77 -6.41
CA GLY A 18 3.82 -6.07 -6.01
C GLY A 18 4.80 -4.88 -6.04
N ARG A 19 4.31 -3.67 -6.37
CA ARG A 19 5.15 -2.46 -6.51
C ARG A 19 5.92 -2.17 -5.20
N PRO A 20 7.26 -2.04 -5.26
CA PRO A 20 8.12 -1.88 -4.08
C PRO A 20 8.13 -0.48 -3.44
N HIS A 21 7.60 0.53 -4.13
CA HIS A 21 7.66 1.94 -3.73
C HIS A 21 6.28 2.57 -3.60
N ALA A 22 6.21 3.65 -2.81
CA ALA A 22 5.00 4.44 -2.58
C ALA A 22 3.82 3.59 -2.07
N VAL A 23 4.08 2.69 -1.13
CA VAL A 23 3.08 1.82 -0.48
C VAL A 23 2.62 2.46 0.83
N TYR A 24 1.34 2.78 0.93
CA TYR A 24 0.75 3.33 2.15
C TYR A 24 0.57 2.22 3.19
N ARG A 25 1.18 2.39 4.38
CA ARG A 25 1.19 1.35 5.43
C ARG A 25 -0.20 0.93 5.89
N LYS A 26 -1.12 1.89 6.02
CA LYS A 26 -2.51 1.67 6.45
C LYS A 26 -3.29 0.78 5.49
N PHE A 27 -3.06 0.93 4.18
CA PHE A 27 -3.84 0.27 3.14
C PHE A 27 -3.11 -0.92 2.51
N GLY A 28 -1.78 -0.99 2.61
CA GLY A 28 -0.98 -2.01 1.92
C GLY A 28 -0.99 -1.90 0.39
N LEU A 29 -1.43 -0.75 -0.13
CA LEU A 29 -1.57 -0.49 -1.56
C LEU A 29 -0.59 0.59 -2.01
N CYS A 30 -0.13 0.49 -3.26
CA CYS A 30 0.62 1.58 -3.89
C CYS A 30 -0.31 2.74 -4.24
N ARG A 31 0.27 3.94 -4.44
CA ARG A 31 -0.48 5.16 -4.75
C ARG A 31 -1.50 5.02 -5.90
N ASN A 32 -1.16 4.29 -6.96
CA ASN A 32 -2.04 4.13 -8.13
C ASN A 32 -3.27 3.29 -7.78
N LYS A 33 -3.05 2.11 -7.17
CA LYS A 33 -4.14 1.22 -6.76
C LYS A 33 -4.98 1.81 -5.64
N LEU A 34 -4.37 2.53 -4.70
CA LEU A 34 -5.12 3.24 -3.68
C LEU A 34 -6.05 4.29 -4.30
N ARG A 35 -5.58 5.03 -5.32
CA ARG A 35 -6.40 6.02 -6.02
C ARG A 35 -7.55 5.37 -6.80
N GLU A 36 -7.28 4.29 -7.54
CA GLU A 36 -8.32 3.54 -8.26
C GLU A 36 -9.40 3.04 -7.29
N GLN A 37 -9.01 2.39 -6.20
CA GLN A 37 -9.95 1.89 -5.18
C GLN A 37 -10.69 3.02 -4.44
N ALA A 38 -10.05 4.18 -4.26
CA ALA A 38 -10.71 5.36 -3.70
C ALA A 38 -11.77 5.94 -4.65
N MET A 39 -11.52 5.88 -5.96
CA MET A 39 -12.45 6.33 -7.00
C MET A 39 -13.63 5.36 -7.17
N GLU A 40 -13.38 4.07 -7.04
CA GLU A 40 -14.41 3.02 -7.04
C GLU A 40 -15.27 3.02 -5.76
N GLY A 41 -14.81 3.65 -4.68
CA GLY A 41 -15.51 3.68 -3.40
C GLY A 41 -15.27 2.44 -2.52
N ASN A 42 -14.35 1.56 -2.91
CA ASN A 42 -14.04 0.32 -2.17
C ASN A 42 -13.26 0.56 -0.87
N VAL A 43 -12.69 1.76 -0.67
CA VAL A 43 -11.96 2.12 0.55
C VAL A 43 -12.91 2.84 1.53
N PRO A 44 -13.31 2.21 2.65
CA PRO A 44 -14.25 2.81 3.58
C PRO A 44 -13.66 4.06 4.23
N GLY A 45 -14.45 5.15 4.25
CA GLY A 45 -14.06 6.41 4.88
C GLY A 45 -13.01 7.23 4.11
N LEU A 46 -12.66 6.86 2.88
CA LEU A 46 -11.77 7.64 2.03
C LEU A 46 -12.59 8.52 1.09
N ARG A 47 -12.50 9.84 1.27
CA ARG A 47 -13.11 10.84 0.39
C ARG A 47 -12.07 11.91 0.01
N LYS A 48 -12.30 12.58 -1.12
CA LYS A 48 -11.56 13.80 -1.44
C LYS A 48 -11.87 14.82 -0.36
N ALA A 49 -10.83 15.39 0.23
CA ALA A 49 -10.97 16.46 1.19
C ALA A 49 -11.07 17.81 0.47
N SER A 50 -11.84 18.71 1.04
CA SER A 50 -11.95 20.12 0.63
C SER A 50 -11.67 20.96 1.87
N TRP A 51 -10.48 21.53 1.92
CA TRP A 51 -10.09 22.57 2.84
C TRP A 51 -9.56 23.75 2.03
#